data_AF-A0A1A8GT15-F1
#
_entry.id   AF-A0A1A8GT15-F1
#
_cell.length_a   1.000
_cell.length_b   1.000
_cell.length_c   1.000
_cell.angle_alpha   90.00
_cell.angle_beta   90.00
_cell.angle_gamma   90.00
#
_symmetry.space_group_name_H-M   'P 1'
#
loop_
_entity.id
_entity.type
_entity.pdbx_description
1 polymer ?
#
loop_
_entity_poly.entity_id
_entity_poly.type
_entity_poly.pdbx_seq_one_letter_code
_entity_poly.pdbx_strand_id
1 'polypeptide(L)'
;LSSVRLLSLYDNQITSMNPGAFDTLHSLSTLNLLANPFNCNCHLAWLGDWLRRKRIVTGNPRCQNPYFLKEIPIQDVAVQDFACEDDNDENSCSPVLRCPAEC
;
A
#
# COMPACT_ATOMS: atom_id res chain seq x y z
N LEU A 1 -14.31 -15.45 -17.95
CA LEU A 1 -14.58 -13.99 -17.90
C LEU A 1 -13.32 -13.30 -17.38
N SER A 2 -12.49 -12.65 -18.20
CA SER A 2 -11.51 -11.64 -17.68
C SER A 2 -10.70 -10.96 -18.80
N SER A 3 -11.38 -10.28 -19.73
CA SER A 3 -10.72 -9.32 -20.65
C SER A 3 -10.85 -7.88 -20.15
N VAL A 4 -10.81 -7.68 -18.83
CA VAL A 4 -10.86 -6.33 -18.25
C VAL A 4 -9.51 -5.67 -18.51
N ARG A 5 -9.52 -4.62 -19.34
CA ARG A 5 -8.33 -3.81 -19.65
C ARG A 5 -8.20 -2.59 -18.75
N LEU A 6 -9.32 -2.01 -18.37
CA LEU A 6 -9.38 -0.85 -17.49
C LEU A 6 -10.25 -1.18 -16.28
N LEU A 7 -9.68 -1.00 -15.09
CA LEU A 7 -10.40 -1.06 -13.82
C LEU A 7 -10.25 0.30 -13.13
N SER A 8 -11.35 1.00 -12.92
CA SER A 8 -11.36 2.25 -12.17
C SER A 8 -12.08 2.05 -10.85
N LEU A 9 -11.35 2.27 -9.76
CA LEU A 9 -11.83 2.31 -8.38
C LEU A 9 -11.58 3.71 -7.78
N TYR A 10 -11.55 4.72 -8.65
CA TYR A 10 -11.39 6.13 -8.28
C TYR A 10 -12.45 6.57 -7.27
N ASP A 11 -12.05 7.40 -6.30
CA ASP A 11 -12.94 8.06 -5.34
C ASP A 11 -13.86 7.07 -4.59
N ASN A 12 -13.24 6.01 -4.08
CA ASN A 12 -13.89 5.04 -3.21
C ASN A 12 -13.31 5.17 -1.78
N GLN A 13 -13.84 4.38 -0.86
CA GLN A 13 -13.39 4.36 0.54
C GLN A 13 -12.44 3.18 0.82
N ILE A 14 -11.62 2.80 -0.16
CA ILE A 14 -10.71 1.65 -0.01
C ILE A 14 -9.55 2.07 0.89
N THR A 15 -9.44 1.42 2.05
CA THR A 15 -8.33 1.62 2.99
C THR A 15 -7.23 0.59 2.81
N SER A 16 -7.58 -0.65 2.50
CA SER A 16 -6.67 -1.76 2.25
C SER A 16 -7.26 -2.73 1.23
N MET A 17 -6.41 -3.61 0.69
CA MET A 17 -6.84 -4.64 -0.26
C MET A 17 -6.13 -5.95 0.08
N ASN A 18 -6.82 -7.07 -0.15
CA ASN A 18 -6.24 -8.40 0.08
C ASN A 18 -5.22 -8.74 -1.02
N PRO A 19 -4.11 -9.41 -0.66
CA PRO A 19 -3.17 -9.95 -1.64
C PRO A 19 -3.89 -10.80 -2.68
N GLY A 20 -3.49 -10.64 -3.94
CA GLY A 20 -4.02 -11.42 -5.06
C GLY A 20 -5.35 -10.92 -5.64
N ALA A 21 -5.89 -9.79 -5.18
CA ALA A 21 -7.12 -9.19 -5.72
C ALA A 21 -7.07 -8.94 -7.24
N PHE A 22 -5.87 -8.75 -7.81
CA PHE A 22 -5.66 -8.46 -9.23
C PHE A 22 -5.08 -9.64 -10.03
N ASP A 23 -4.86 -10.81 -9.40
CA ASP A 23 -4.14 -11.92 -10.05
C ASP A 23 -4.92 -12.55 -11.21
N THR A 24 -6.25 -12.50 -11.13
CA THR A 24 -7.16 -13.03 -12.17
C THR A 24 -7.32 -12.08 -13.37
N LEU A 25 -6.84 -10.83 -13.26
CA LEU A 25 -7.01 -9.78 -14.26
C LEU A 25 -5.80 -9.69 -15.20
N HIS A 26 -5.52 -10.76 -15.95
CA HIS A 26 -4.33 -10.85 -16.81
C HIS A 26 -4.30 -9.81 -17.96
N SER A 27 -5.45 -9.30 -18.40
CA SER A 27 -5.55 -8.31 -19.48
C SER A 27 -5.50 -6.86 -19.00
N LEU A 28 -5.31 -6.61 -17.69
CA LEU A 28 -5.37 -5.28 -17.10
C LEU A 28 -4.19 -4.41 -17.56
N SER A 29 -4.50 -3.25 -18.14
CA SER A 29 -3.53 -2.24 -18.59
C SER A 29 -3.61 -0.94 -17.80
N THR A 30 -4.77 -0.65 -17.22
CA THR A 30 -5.02 0.60 -16.49
C THR A 30 -5.81 0.30 -15.22
N LEU A 31 -5.28 0.76 -14.09
CA LEU A 31 -5.86 0.61 -12.77
C LEU A 31 -5.93 1.99 -12.11
N ASN A 32 -7.10 2.58 -11.96
CA ASN A 32 -7.22 3.87 -11.26
C ASN A 32 -7.60 3.63 -9.79
N LEU A 33 -6.67 3.88 -8.87
CA LEU A 33 -6.87 3.78 -7.42
C LEU A 33 -6.85 5.15 -6.72
N LEU A 34 -6.80 6.25 -7.47
CA LEU A 34 -6.70 7.59 -6.90
C LEU A 34 -7.93 7.94 -6.05
N ALA A 35 -7.77 8.93 -5.16
CA ALA A 35 -8.80 9.39 -4.22
C ALA A 35 -9.36 8.28 -3.31
N ASN A 36 -8.50 7.37 -2.84
CA ASN A 36 -8.85 6.39 -1.81
C ASN A 36 -8.02 6.62 -0.53
N PRO A 37 -8.59 6.46 0.67
CA PRO A 37 -7.92 6.70 1.94
C PRO A 37 -7.00 5.52 2.35
N PHE A 38 -6.00 5.20 1.53
CA PHE A 38 -5.12 4.04 1.78
C PHE A 38 -4.38 4.13 3.11
N ASN A 39 -4.43 3.03 3.85
CA ASN A 39 -3.65 2.81 5.06
C ASN A 39 -2.44 1.95 4.71
N CYS A 40 -1.27 2.59 4.60
CA CYS A 40 0.01 1.99 4.28
C CYS A 40 0.65 1.33 5.50
N ASN A 41 -0.04 0.31 6.02
CA ASN A 41 0.44 -0.57 7.07
C ASN A 41 0.97 -1.90 6.47
N CYS A 42 1.35 -2.83 7.33
CA CYS A 42 1.86 -4.15 6.91
C CYS A 42 0.93 -4.90 5.94
N HIS A 43 -0.40 -4.74 6.05
CA HIS A 43 -1.36 -5.42 5.17
C HIS A 43 -1.37 -4.85 3.75
N LEU A 44 -0.87 -3.63 3.53
CA LEU A 44 -0.82 -3.00 2.22
C LEU A 44 0.56 -3.10 1.55
N ALA A 45 1.56 -3.67 2.23
CA ALA A 45 2.93 -3.80 1.70
C ALA A 45 2.98 -4.52 0.35
N TRP A 46 2.15 -5.54 0.15
CA TRP A 46 2.07 -6.28 -1.11
C TRP A 46 1.66 -5.40 -2.29
N LEU A 47 0.80 -4.40 -2.05
CA LEU A 47 0.31 -3.50 -3.10
C LEU A 47 1.45 -2.59 -3.57
N GLY A 48 2.28 -2.09 -2.65
CA GLY A 48 3.47 -1.31 -3.01
C GLY A 48 4.43 -2.08 -3.91
N ASP A 49 4.74 -3.33 -3.56
CA ASP A 49 5.57 -4.21 -4.39
C ASP A 49 4.90 -4.53 -5.74
N TRP A 50 3.60 -4.80 -5.73
CA TRP A 50 2.82 -5.08 -6.94
C TRP A 50 2.82 -3.88 -7.91
N LEU A 51 2.57 -2.67 -7.40
CA LEU A 51 2.59 -1.43 -8.19
C LEU A 51 3.98 -1.17 -8.80
N ARG A 52 5.06 -1.45 -8.05
CA ARG A 52 6.44 -1.29 -8.52
C ARG A 52 6.81 -2.28 -9.62
N ARG A 53 6.32 -3.52 -9.55
CA ARG A 53 6.65 -4.59 -10.53
C ARG A 53 5.79 -4.52 -11.79
N LYS A 54 4.54 -4.08 -11.68
CA LYS A 54 3.60 -4.09 -12.81
C LYS A 54 3.80 -2.86 -13.70
N ARG A 55 3.98 -3.11 -14.99
CA ARG A 55 4.04 -2.07 -16.03
C ARG A 55 2.65 -1.67 -16.51
N ILE A 56 1.82 -1.16 -15.61
CA ILE A 56 0.47 -0.67 -15.93
C ILE A 56 0.30 0.78 -15.47
N VAL A 57 -0.70 1.48 -16.01
CA VAL A 57 -1.00 2.85 -15.60
C VAL A 57 -1.83 2.82 -14.31
N THR A 58 -1.27 3.30 -13.20
CA THR A 58 -1.89 3.20 -11.86
C THR A 58 -2.38 4.53 -11.29
N GLY A 59 -1.92 5.65 -11.87
CA GLY A 59 -2.20 7.00 -11.37
C GLY A 59 -1.39 7.39 -10.13
N ASN A 60 -0.50 6.53 -9.62
CA ASN A 60 0.28 6.73 -8.38
C ASN A 60 -0.61 7.03 -7.15
N PRO A 61 -1.37 6.04 -6.65
CA PRO A 61 -2.12 6.18 -5.41
C PRO A 61 -1.19 6.55 -4.25
N ARG A 62 -1.68 7.41 -3.35
CA ARG A 62 -0.93 7.93 -2.20
C ARG A 62 -1.50 7.37 -0.90
N CYS A 63 -0.63 7.18 0.09
CA CYS A 63 -1.02 6.85 1.44
C CYS A 63 -1.75 8.02 2.09
N GLN A 64 -2.81 7.73 2.86
CA GLN A 64 -3.43 8.71 3.76
C GLN A 64 -3.12 8.44 5.22
N ASN A 65 -2.88 7.17 5.55
CA ASN A 65 -2.41 6.75 6.86
C ASN A 65 -1.23 5.79 6.70
N PRO A 66 -0.35 5.67 7.70
CA PRO A 66 -0.22 6.52 8.89
C PRO A 66 0.27 7.94 8.55
N TYR A 67 0.17 8.88 9.50
CA TYR A 67 0.47 10.31 9.29
C TYR A 67 1.86 10.58 8.69
N PHE A 68 2.87 9.80 9.08
CA PHE A 68 4.24 9.96 8.57
C PHE A 68 4.43 9.49 7.13
N LEU A 69 3.50 8.69 6.59
CA LEU A 69 3.48 8.30 5.17
C LEU A 69 2.46 9.08 4.35
N LYS A 70 1.74 10.02 4.97
CA LYS A 70 0.68 10.77 4.30
C LYS A 70 1.19 11.47 3.05
N GLU A 71 0.42 11.40 1.97
CA GLU A 71 0.73 11.90 0.63
C GLU A 71 1.91 11.21 -0.08
N ILE A 72 2.57 10.21 0.51
CA ILE A 72 3.64 9.45 -0.16
C ILE A 72 3.00 8.43 -1.13
N PRO A 73 3.45 8.35 -2.40
CA PRO A 73 2.98 7.31 -3.32
C PRO A 73 3.28 5.91 -2.78
N ILE A 74 2.30 5.01 -2.84
CA ILE A 74 2.40 3.66 -2.23
C ILE A 74 3.60 2.87 -2.78
N GLN A 75 3.94 3.06 -4.06
CA GLN A 75 5.08 2.39 -4.71
C GLN A 75 6.46 2.89 -4.24
N ASP A 76 6.52 4.10 -3.65
CA ASP A 76 7.75 4.76 -3.21
C ASP A 76 8.03 4.53 -1.72
N VAL A 77 7.05 4.04 -0.95
CA VAL A 77 7.22 3.67 0.45
C VAL A 77 8.19 2.47 0.55
N ALA A 78 9.13 2.54 1.50
CA ALA A 78 10.04 1.43 1.75
C ALA A 78 9.28 0.27 2.42
N VAL A 79 9.65 -0.97 2.09
CA VAL A 79 8.97 -2.17 2.62
C VAL A 79 8.96 -2.20 4.16
N GLN A 80 10.00 -1.64 4.79
CA GLN A 80 10.16 -1.59 6.25
C GLN A 80 9.21 -0.58 6.92
N ASP A 81 8.73 0.42 6.20
CA ASP A 81 7.82 1.45 6.75
C ASP A 81 6.35 1.00 6.74
N PHE A 82 6.02 -0.09 6.02
CA PHE A 82 4.73 -0.76 6.12
C PHE A 82 4.67 -1.60 7.40
N ALA A 83 4.53 -0.94 8.55
CA ALA A 83 4.43 -1.59 9.86
C ALA A 83 2.97 -1.70 10.33
N CYS A 84 2.70 -2.68 11.20
CA CYS A 84 1.47 -2.78 11.98
C CYS A 84 1.84 -2.78 13.46
N GLU A 85 1.02 -2.18 14.31
CA GLU A 85 1.11 -2.38 15.75
C GLU A 85 0.54 -3.78 16.03
N ASP A 86 1.39 -4.70 16.49
CA ASP A 86 0.93 -6.03 16.90
C ASP A 86 0.17 -5.88 18.23
N ASP A 87 -1.16 -5.98 18.19
CA ASP A 87 -2.05 -6.07 19.36
C ASP A 87 -1.93 -7.43 20.10
N ASN A 88 -0.70 -7.95 20.27
CA ASN A 88 -0.41 -9.07 21.15
C ASN A 88 1.03 -8.96 21.65
N ASP A 89 1.22 -8.28 22.78
CA ASP A 89 1.97 -8.83 23.91
C ASP A 89 1.93 -7.83 25.07
N GLU A 90 1.14 -8.16 26.09
CA GLU A 90 1.11 -7.51 27.41
C GLU A 90 2.44 -7.62 28.19
N ASN A 91 3.60 -7.75 27.52
CA ASN A 91 4.90 -7.70 28.19
C ASN A 91 6.14 -7.45 27.30
N SER A 92 6.01 -6.91 26.08
CA SER A 92 7.21 -6.57 25.28
C SER A 92 7.50 -5.07 25.33
N CYS A 93 8.24 -4.64 26.35
CA CYS A 93 9.09 -3.46 26.21
C CYS A 93 10.18 -3.77 25.16
N SER A 94 9.85 -3.58 23.89
CA SER A 94 10.85 -3.44 22.84
C SER A 94 10.94 -1.96 22.50
N PRO A 95 11.97 -1.23 22.97
CA PRO A 95 12.16 0.13 22.53
C PRO A 95 12.48 0.05 21.04
N VAL A 96 11.59 0.56 20.19
CA VAL A 96 12.00 0.91 18.84
C VAL A 96 12.98 2.07 19.01
N LEU A 97 14.23 1.73 19.27
CA LEU A 97 15.37 2.64 19.12
C LEU A 97 15.37 3.06 17.65
N ARG A 98 14.64 4.14 17.36
CA ARG A 98 15.01 5.01 16.25
C ARG A 98 16.29 5.70 16.68
N CYS A 99 17.42 5.03 16.46
CA CYS A 99 18.72 5.69 16.57
C CYS A 99 18.70 6.89 15.59
N PRO A 100 19.07 8.10 16.03
CA PRO A 100 19.31 9.20 15.11
C PRO A 100 20.48 8.84 14.20
N ALA A 101 20.36 9.15 12.91
CA ALA A 101 21.51 9.20 12.03
C ALA A 101 22.30 10.47 12.38
N GLU A 102 23.57 10.27 12.76
CA GLU A 102 24.63 11.26 12.95
C GLU A 102 24.76 11.91 14.36
N CYS A 103 25.83 11.52 15.06
CA CYS A 103 26.59 12.32 16.03
C CYS A 103 28.05 12.37 15.54
#